data_AF-A0A1W1ZPS3-F1
#
_entry.id   AF-A0A1W1ZPS3-F1
#
_cell.length_a   1.000
_cell.length_b   1.000
_cell.length_c   1.000
_cell.angle_alpha   90.00
_cell.angle_beta   90.00
_cell.angle_gamma   90.00
#
_symmetry.space_group_name_H-M   'P 1'
#
loop_
_entity.id
_entity.type
_entity.pdbx_description
1 polymer ?
#
loop_
_entity_poly.entity_id
_entity_poly.type
_entity_poly.pdbx_seq_one_letter_code
_entity_poly.pdbx_strand_id
1 'polypeptide(L)'
;MKTITIITTAIIATSIFSCKEKQEQIEVKNADEHIMHASQNLDVKVDNKIDPICEMETAGHVSDTIHYDGKIYGFCSSGCKEEFSKNPQQYLSKLGN
;
A
#
# COMPACT_ATOMS: atom_id res chain seq x y z
N MET A 1 18.79 -34.00 -40.72
CA MET A 1 17.84 -33.72 -41.82
C MET A 1 16.66 -34.68 -41.66
N LYS A 2 15.43 -34.13 -41.51
CA LYS A 2 14.11 -34.63 -41.95
C LYS A 2 13.81 -36.12 -41.65
N THR A 3 12.82 -36.51 -40.86
CA THR A 3 11.35 -36.27 -41.02
C THR A 3 10.64 -36.80 -39.76
N ILE A 4 9.86 -36.02 -39.01
CA ILE A 4 8.39 -35.80 -39.18
C ILE A 4 7.61 -37.08 -39.54
N THR A 5 6.96 -37.67 -38.54
CA THR A 5 5.67 -38.41 -38.64
C THR A 5 5.04 -38.34 -37.24
N ILE A 6 4.24 -37.30 -36.94
CA ILE A 6 2.78 -37.28 -37.04
C ILE A 6 2.12 -38.26 -36.04
N ILE A 7 1.65 -37.66 -34.93
CA ILE A 7 0.32 -37.84 -34.31
C ILE A 7 -0.17 -39.28 -34.10
N THR A 8 -0.25 -39.72 -32.84
CA THR A 8 -1.41 -40.48 -32.30
C THR A 8 -1.30 -40.66 -30.77
N THR A 9 -2.12 -39.90 -30.05
CA THR A 9 -2.94 -40.29 -28.87
C THR A 9 -2.40 -41.23 -27.78
N ALA A 10 -2.27 -40.70 -26.56
CA ALA A 10 -2.78 -41.27 -25.29
C ALA A 10 -2.53 -40.24 -24.16
N ILE A 11 -3.43 -39.28 -23.92
CA ILE A 11 -4.45 -39.33 -22.84
C ILE A 11 -4.09 -40.31 -21.71
N ILE A 12 -3.42 -39.82 -20.66
CA ILE A 12 -3.59 -40.35 -19.30
C ILE A 12 -3.76 -39.16 -18.36
N ALA A 13 -5.02 -39.00 -17.94
CA ALA A 13 -5.44 -38.06 -16.92
C ALA A 13 -4.84 -38.44 -15.56
N THR A 14 -4.24 -37.45 -14.89
CA THR A 14 -4.08 -37.42 -13.43
C THR A 14 -4.65 -36.07 -12.98
N SER A 15 -5.97 -36.00 -12.88
CA SER A 15 -6.72 -36.12 -11.62
C SER A 15 -6.51 -34.93 -10.68
N ILE A 16 -7.57 -34.12 -10.63
CA ILE A 16 -8.10 -33.33 -9.49
C ILE A 16 -7.28 -32.15 -8.95
N PHE A 17 -7.25 -31.05 -9.72
CA PHE A 17 -7.40 -29.73 -9.08
C PHE A 17 -8.88 -29.41 -8.93
N SER A 18 -9.28 -29.36 -7.66
CA SER A 18 -10.62 -29.22 -7.15
C SER A 18 -11.27 -27.89 -7.56
N CYS A 19 -12.47 -27.99 -8.12
CA CYS A 19 -13.56 -27.01 -8.26
C CYS A 19 -13.30 -25.61 -8.88
N LYS A 20 -13.95 -25.41 -10.05
CA LYS A 20 -14.69 -24.22 -10.56
C LYS A 20 -14.79 -23.02 -9.59
N GLU A 21 -14.71 -21.77 -10.03
CA GLU A 21 -15.62 -21.19 -11.03
C GLU A 21 -15.08 -19.89 -11.67
N LYS A 22 -15.33 -19.81 -12.97
CA LYS A 22 -15.43 -18.63 -13.84
C LYS A 22 -15.84 -17.34 -13.11
N GLN A 23 -15.09 -16.25 -13.29
CA GLN A 23 -15.67 -14.97 -13.70
C GLN A 23 -14.59 -13.99 -14.19
N GLU A 24 -14.64 -13.75 -15.49
CA GLU A 24 -14.32 -12.46 -16.10
C GLU A 24 -15.09 -11.36 -15.37
N GLN A 25 -14.44 -10.23 -15.06
CA GLN A 25 -15.02 -8.88 -15.15
C GLN A 25 -14.03 -7.74 -14.79
N ILE A 26 -13.76 -6.93 -15.82
CA ILE A 26 -13.66 -5.46 -15.84
C ILE A 26 -12.38 -4.79 -15.32
N GLU A 27 -11.57 -4.31 -16.29
CA GLU A 27 -10.79 -3.07 -16.18
C GLU A 27 -11.77 -1.92 -15.90
N VAL A 28 -12.02 -1.61 -14.63
CA VAL A 28 -12.81 -0.43 -14.28
C VAL A 28 -11.85 0.75 -14.31
N LYS A 29 -11.76 1.43 -15.45
CA LYS A 29 -11.51 2.87 -15.44
C LYS A 29 -12.74 3.49 -14.82
N ASN A 30 -12.74 3.67 -13.51
CA ASN A 30 -13.61 4.65 -12.91
C ASN A 30 -12.74 5.73 -12.30
N ALA A 31 -13.04 6.97 -12.69
CA ALA A 31 -12.62 8.15 -11.98
C ALA A 31 -13.23 8.03 -10.58
N ASP A 32 -12.47 7.47 -9.64
CA ASP A 32 -12.98 7.25 -8.30
C ASP A 32 -13.23 8.60 -7.63
N GLU A 33 -14.47 8.70 -7.17
CA GLU A 33 -15.02 9.79 -6.41
C GLU A 33 -14.12 10.13 -5.23
N HIS A 34 -14.12 11.41 -4.89
CA HIS A 34 -13.54 11.98 -3.69
C HIS A 34 -14.28 11.44 -2.45
N ILE A 35 -14.13 10.16 -2.13
CA ILE A 35 -14.53 9.62 -0.84
C ILE A 35 -13.51 10.16 0.14
N MET A 36 -13.91 11.21 0.85
CA MET A 36 -13.20 11.68 2.04
C MET A 36 -13.15 10.51 3.01
N HIS A 37 -12.04 9.78 2.98
CA HIS A 37 -11.75 8.74 3.95
C HIS A 37 -11.93 9.38 5.33
N ALA A 38 -12.94 8.87 6.04
CA ALA A 38 -13.26 9.32 7.37
C ALA A 38 -11.96 9.35 8.17
N SER A 39 -11.62 10.54 8.67
CA SER A 39 -10.65 10.75 9.73
C SER A 39 -11.17 9.98 10.95
N GLN A 40 -10.93 8.67 10.93
CA GLN A 40 -11.09 7.82 12.08
C GLN A 40 -9.93 8.25 12.97
N ASN A 41 -10.24 8.86 14.11
CA ASN A 41 -9.30 9.14 15.18
C ASN A 41 -8.78 7.78 15.69
N LEU A 42 -7.86 7.17 14.96
CA LEU A 42 -7.14 6.00 15.42
C LEU A 42 -6.27 6.49 16.57
N ASP A 43 -6.46 5.92 17.75
CA ASP A 43 -5.59 6.09 18.91
C ASP A 43 -4.24 5.40 18.65
N VAL A 44 -3.53 5.87 17.62
CA VAL A 44 -2.21 5.38 17.24
C VAL A 44 -1.20 6.22 17.99
N LYS A 45 -0.51 5.56 18.93
CA LYS A 45 0.61 6.16 19.65
C LYS A 45 1.77 6.39 18.70
N VAL A 46 2.04 7.66 18.37
CA VAL A 46 3.17 8.10 17.56
C VAL A 46 4.24 8.78 18.42
N ASP A 47 5.47 8.81 17.94
CA ASP A 47 6.64 9.35 18.62
C ASP A 47 6.91 10.83 18.29
N ASN A 48 6.20 11.41 17.33
CA ASN A 48 6.25 12.84 17.00
C ASN A 48 4.95 13.55 17.42
N LYS A 49 5.08 14.76 17.98
CA LYS A 49 3.94 15.64 18.31
C LYS A 49 3.43 16.45 17.13
N ILE A 50 4.29 16.64 16.13
CA ILE A 50 4.08 17.51 14.97
C ILE A 50 4.43 16.72 13.71
N ASP A 51 3.60 16.82 12.66
CA ASP A 51 3.92 16.34 11.33
C ASP A 51 5.12 17.15 10.79
N PRO A 52 6.28 16.53 10.52
CA PRO A 52 7.48 17.26 10.14
C PRO A 52 7.44 17.86 8.71
N ILE A 53 6.39 17.58 7.95
CA ILE A 53 6.18 18.13 6.60
C ILE A 53 5.36 19.41 6.65
N CYS A 54 4.21 19.38 7.32
CA CYS A 54 3.24 20.47 7.31
C CYS A 54 3.12 21.22 8.64
N GLU A 55 3.84 20.78 9.67
CA GLU A 55 3.86 21.37 11.02
C GLU A 55 2.51 21.31 11.75
N MET A 56 1.60 20.44 11.32
CA MET A 56 0.32 20.18 11.99
C MET A 56 0.54 19.30 13.23
N GLU A 57 -0.23 19.54 14.29
CA GLU A 57 -0.24 18.64 15.45
C GLU A 57 -0.69 17.24 15.06
N THR A 58 0.02 16.21 15.52
CA THR A 58 -0.37 14.82 15.27
C THR A 58 -1.47 14.35 16.22
N ALA A 59 -1.64 14.99 17.38
CA ALA A 59 -2.64 14.62 18.36
C ALA A 59 -4.06 14.69 17.76
N GLY A 60 -4.65 13.53 17.48
CA GLY A 60 -5.99 13.40 16.90
C GLY A 60 -6.10 13.72 15.40
N HIS A 61 -4.97 13.95 14.73
CA HIS A 61 -4.90 14.28 13.29
C HIS A 61 -3.99 13.34 12.50
N VAL A 62 -3.68 12.15 13.03
CA VAL A 62 -2.92 11.14 12.28
C VAL A 62 -3.83 10.46 11.26
N SER A 63 -3.53 10.67 9.97
CA SER A 63 -4.17 9.96 8.85
C SER A 63 -3.33 8.78 8.36
N ASP A 64 -2.01 8.84 8.55
CA ASP A 64 -1.09 7.78 8.10
C ASP A 64 0.16 7.73 8.99
N THR A 65 0.87 6.60 8.99
CA THR A 65 2.08 6.41 9.80
C THR A 65 3.21 5.71 9.04
N ILE A 66 4.45 5.88 9.52
CA ILE A 66 5.61 5.11 9.06
C ILE A 66 6.49 4.71 10.24
N HIS A 67 7.10 3.54 10.13
CA HIS A 67 8.16 3.12 11.04
C HIS A 67 9.51 3.57 10.48
N TYR A 68 10.24 4.38 11.24
CA TYR A 68 11.57 4.86 10.86
C TYR A 68 12.46 4.95 12.10
N ASP A 69 13.66 4.39 12.05
CA ASP A 69 14.64 4.43 13.14
C ASP A 69 14.08 3.95 14.51
N GLY A 70 13.31 2.86 14.49
CA GLY A 70 12.69 2.29 15.69
C GLY A 70 11.56 3.14 16.30
N LYS A 71 11.15 4.22 15.63
CA LYS A 71 10.06 5.12 16.02
C LYS A 71 8.91 5.04 15.03
N ILE A 72 7.71 5.36 15.50
CA ILE A 72 6.50 5.48 14.69
C ILE A 72 6.23 6.96 14.49
N TYR A 73 6.26 7.43 13.24
CA TYR A 73 5.91 8.80 12.89
C TYR A 73 4.49 8.86 12.33
N GLY A 74 3.68 9.79 12.84
CA GLY A 74 2.36 10.12 12.35
C GLY A 74 2.36 11.33 11.42
N PHE A 75 1.47 11.28 10.43
CA PHE A 75 1.32 12.30 9.40
C PHE A 75 -0.15 12.69 9.23
N CYS A 76 -0.40 13.95 8.92
CA CYS A 76 -1.74 14.47 8.71
C CYS A 76 -2.39 13.95 7.42
N SER A 77 -1.58 13.43 6.49
CA SER A 77 -2.01 12.89 5.21
C SER A 77 -1.00 11.87 4.67
N SER A 78 -1.45 11.01 3.76
CA SER A 78 -0.57 10.11 3.01
C SER A 78 0.51 10.86 2.23
N GLY A 79 0.19 12.03 1.67
CA GLY A 79 1.15 12.89 0.96
C GLY A 79 2.30 13.38 1.86
N CYS A 80 2.02 13.69 3.13
CA CYS A 80 3.07 14.04 4.09
C CYS A 80 3.96 12.83 4.41
N LYS A 81 3.39 11.63 4.58
CA LYS A 81 4.19 10.40 4.72
C LYS A 81 5.09 10.15 3.50
N GLU A 82 4.56 10.29 2.29
CA GLU A 82 5.32 10.09 1.06
C GLU A 82 6.48 11.09 0.92
N GLU A 83 6.24 12.35 1.22
CA GLU A 83 7.28 13.39 1.20
C GLU A 83 8.36 13.12 2.25
N PHE A 84 7.94 12.76 3.48
CA PHE A 84 8.87 12.34 4.53
C PHE A 84 9.73 11.15 4.08
N SER A 85 9.13 10.16 3.42
CA SER A 85 9.82 8.93 2.98
C SER A 85 10.93 9.20 1.96
N LYS A 86 10.89 10.32 1.22
CA LYS A 86 11.94 10.70 0.26
C LYS A 86 13.22 11.14 0.95
N ASN A 87 13.12 11.87 2.06
CA ASN A 87 14.29 12.33 2.81
C ASN A 87 14.02 12.47 4.32
N PRO A 88 13.86 11.37 5.07
CA PRO A 88 13.49 11.40 6.49
C PRO A 88 14.46 12.23 7.34
N GLN A 89 15.78 12.07 7.10
CA GLN A 89 16.83 12.72 7.88
C GLN A 89 16.74 14.26 7.84
N GLN A 90 16.41 14.83 6.68
CA GLN A 90 16.20 16.27 6.52
C GLN A 90 15.04 16.79 7.38
N TYR A 91 13.95 16.03 7.44
CA TYR A 91 12.74 16.40 8.18
C TYR A 91 12.91 16.18 9.69
N LEU A 92 13.61 15.14 10.11
CA LEU A 92 13.91 14.88 11.52
C LEU A 92 14.85 15.90 12.16
N SER A 93 15.77 16.45 11.37
CA SER A 93 16.69 17.51 11.84
C SER A 93 15.94 18.77 12.30
N LYS A 94 14.71 19.00 11.80
CA LYS A 94 13.87 20.14 12.19
C LYS A 94 13.14 19.93 13.52
N LEU A 95 12.84 18.69 13.88
CA LEU A 95 12.11 18.35 15.12
C LEU A 95 12.98 18.38 16.38
N GLY A 96 14.31 18.44 16.24
CA GLY A 96 15.28 18.30 17.33
C GLY A 96 15.85 19.59 17.92
N ASN A 97 15.24 20.76 17.68
CA ASN A 97 15.64 22.05 18.30
C ASN A 97 14.64 22.53 19.34
#